data_AF-A0A534R6Y2-F1
#
_entry.id   AF-A0A534R6Y2-F1
#
_cell.length_a   1.000
_cell.length_b   1.000
_cell.length_c   1.000
_cell.angle_alpha   90.00
_cell.angle_beta   90.00
_cell.angle_gamma   90.00
#
_symmetry.space_group_name_H-M   'P 1'
#
loop_
_entity.id
_entity.type
_entity.pdbx_description
1 polymer ?
#
loop_
_entity_poly.entity_id
_entity_poly.type
_entity_poly.pdbx_seq_one_letter_code
_entity_poly.pdbx_strand_id
1 'polypeptide(L)'
;MHSPSPEGSRRRWAWHVGAALLFATLAVSGQRGLVAGLGDHVFFQELPAGNDCLLHVWTLAWDQHALATDPAGVLDANIFYPYPRTLLYSDHLLGLAVLLVPLRLATANPVLIHNLVTLAAPALDALPLYALALTLTGEPGAALLGALLYGFAPLRFTADRCQIQMLAAWWLPLLFLLARRAIAHDRVRDGLLAGIVLALQGLTGIYLTAFARGLVGRPRAGRARRTPSPRSRAIR
;
A
#
# COMPACT_ATOMS: atom_id res chain seq x y z
N MET A 1 -6.67 31.19 12.98
CA MET A 1 -7.17 30.09 12.13
C MET A 1 -8.61 30.39 11.75
N HIS A 2 -8.88 30.84 10.53
CA HIS A 2 -10.25 30.94 10.02
C HIS A 2 -10.70 29.52 9.66
N SER A 3 -11.68 28.99 10.39
CA SER A 3 -12.37 27.76 10.01
C SER A 3 -12.98 27.94 8.63
N PRO A 4 -12.78 27.00 7.68
CA PRO A 4 -13.34 27.12 6.34
C PRO A 4 -14.86 27.24 6.43
N SER A 5 -15.45 28.08 5.55
CA SER A 5 -16.91 28.20 5.49
C SER A 5 -17.55 26.82 5.23
N PRO A 6 -18.78 26.57 5.73
CA PRO A 6 -19.47 25.29 5.55
C PRO A 6 -19.53 24.85 4.08
N GLU A 7 -19.70 25.81 3.17
CA GLU A 7 -19.70 25.59 1.71
C GLU A 7 -18.34 25.17 1.16
N GLY A 8 -17.25 25.80 1.65
CA GLY A 8 -15.89 25.41 1.29
C GLY A 8 -15.52 24.00 1.78
N SER A 9 -16.01 23.61 2.95
CA SER A 9 -15.86 22.24 3.48
C SER A 9 -16.63 21.21 2.64
N ARG A 10 -17.89 21.49 2.29
CA ARG A 10 -18.71 20.63 1.42
C ARG A 10 -18.08 20.44 0.05
N ARG A 11 -17.59 21.51 -0.57
CA ARG A 11 -16.93 21.45 -1.89
C ARG A 11 -15.67 20.59 -1.86
N ARG A 12 -14.86 20.68 -0.80
CA ARG A 12 -13.67 19.83 -0.61
C ARG A 12 -14.05 18.35 -0.43
N TRP A 13 -15.07 18.07 0.36
CA TRP A 13 -15.58 16.71 0.52
C TRP A 13 -16.06 16.11 -0.80
N ALA A 14 -16.80 16.88 -1.61
CA ALA A 14 -17.24 16.44 -2.92
C ALA A 14 -16.07 16.07 -3.84
N TRP A 15 -14.95 16.80 -3.79
CA TRP A 15 -13.74 16.45 -4.55
C TRP A 15 -13.14 15.11 -4.14
N HIS A 16 -13.03 14.85 -2.84
CA HIS A 16 -12.45 13.61 -2.33
C HIS A 16 -13.33 12.40 -2.68
N VAL A 17 -14.65 12.54 -2.52
CA VAL A 17 -15.61 11.50 -2.90
C VAL A 17 -15.60 11.28 -4.41
N GLY A 18 -15.61 12.36 -5.20
CA GLY A 18 -15.55 12.28 -6.66
C GLY A 18 -14.29 11.59 -7.17
N ALA A 19 -13.12 11.90 -6.59
CA ALA A 19 -11.87 11.23 -6.91
C ALA A 19 -11.91 9.73 -6.56
N ALA A 20 -12.39 9.38 -5.37
CA ALA A 20 -12.50 7.99 -4.95
C ALA A 20 -13.45 7.17 -5.85
N LEU A 21 -14.61 7.73 -6.19
CA LEU A 21 -15.57 7.10 -7.11
C LEU A 21 -14.99 6.95 -8.51
N LEU A 22 -14.28 7.96 -9.00
CA LEU A 22 -13.60 7.89 -10.29
C LEU A 22 -12.57 6.76 -10.30
N PHE A 23 -11.70 6.68 -9.29
CA PHE A 23 -10.68 5.64 -9.21
C PHE A 23 -11.30 4.24 -9.12
N ALA A 24 -12.33 4.06 -8.30
CA ALA A 24 -13.05 2.78 -8.20
C ALA A 24 -13.68 2.39 -9.55
N THR A 25 -14.33 3.34 -10.22
CA THR A 25 -14.96 3.11 -11.54
C THR A 25 -13.92 2.74 -12.59
N LEU A 26 -12.80 3.46 -12.64
CA LEU A 26 -11.71 3.17 -13.57
C LEU A 26 -11.11 1.79 -13.28
N ALA A 27 -10.89 1.44 -12.02
CA ALA A 27 -10.31 0.15 -11.63
C ALA A 27 -11.19 -1.02 -12.08
N VAL A 28 -12.51 -0.92 -11.90
CA VAL A 28 -13.47 -1.92 -12.38
C VAL A 28 -13.53 -1.95 -13.91
N SER A 29 -13.63 -0.79 -14.57
CA SER A 29 -13.74 -0.72 -16.03
C SER A 29 -12.49 -1.23 -16.75
N GLY A 30 -11.30 -0.90 -16.24
CA GLY A 30 -10.00 -1.30 -16.80
C GLY A 30 -9.71 -2.78 -16.63
N GLN A 31 -10.45 -3.46 -15.73
CA GLN A 31 -10.31 -4.87 -15.42
C GLN A 31 -11.62 -5.64 -15.63
N ARG A 32 -12.52 -5.13 -16.48
CA ARG A 32 -13.84 -5.72 -16.73
C ARG A 32 -13.81 -7.20 -17.11
N GLY A 33 -12.74 -7.67 -17.75
CA GLY A 33 -12.55 -9.07 -18.10
C GLY A 33 -12.43 -9.99 -16.88
N LEU A 34 -11.91 -9.48 -15.75
CA LEU A 34 -11.81 -10.22 -14.49
C LEU A 34 -13.17 -10.31 -13.77
N VAL A 35 -14.07 -9.34 -13.99
CA VAL A 35 -15.33 -9.20 -13.26
C VAL A 35 -16.26 -10.41 -13.47
N ALA A 36 -16.29 -10.98 -14.67
CA ALA A 36 -17.16 -12.12 -14.99
C ALA A 36 -16.72 -13.44 -14.33
N GLY A 37 -15.44 -13.56 -13.94
CA GLY A 37 -14.85 -14.78 -13.41
C GLY A 37 -14.13 -14.58 -12.08
N LEU A 38 -14.62 -13.65 -11.23
CA LEU A 38 -13.92 -13.24 -10.01
C LEU A 38 -13.63 -14.41 -9.06
N GLY A 39 -14.49 -15.43 -9.02
CA GLY A 39 -14.38 -16.53 -8.05
C GLY A 39 -13.71 -17.80 -8.57
N ASP A 40 -13.45 -17.90 -9.86
CA ASP A 40 -13.13 -19.15 -10.54
C ASP A 40 -12.08 -19.02 -11.65
N HIS A 41 -11.79 -17.79 -12.11
CA HIS A 41 -10.77 -17.52 -13.11
C HIS A 41 -9.68 -16.63 -12.54
N VAL A 42 -8.43 -16.92 -12.90
CA VAL A 42 -7.30 -16.02 -12.70
C VAL A 42 -6.82 -15.53 -14.06
N PHE A 43 -6.20 -14.36 -14.09
CA PHE A 43 -5.55 -13.90 -15.32
C PHE A 43 -4.51 -14.94 -15.75
N PHE A 44 -4.51 -15.30 -17.04
CA PHE A 44 -3.55 -16.25 -17.59
C PHE A 44 -2.45 -15.48 -18.31
N GLN A 45 -1.22 -15.61 -17.80
CA GLN A 45 -0.05 -15.03 -18.43
C GLN A 45 0.52 -16.05 -19.43
N GLU A 46 0.45 -15.74 -20.73
CA GLU A 46 0.99 -16.58 -21.82
C GLU A 46 2.52 -16.53 -21.86
N LEU A 47 3.18 -16.95 -20.78
CA LEU A 47 4.62 -17.11 -20.73
C LEU A 47 5.02 -18.58 -20.77
N PRO A 48 6.16 -18.92 -21.40
CA PRO A 48 6.67 -20.30 -21.43
C PRO A 48 6.89 -20.92 -20.04
N ALA A 49 7.06 -20.08 -19.01
CA ALA A 49 7.38 -20.49 -17.64
C ALA A 49 6.15 -20.73 -16.74
N GLY A 50 4.93 -20.50 -17.22
CA GLY A 50 3.68 -20.68 -16.45
C GLY A 50 3.04 -19.37 -15.98
N ASN A 51 2.16 -19.46 -14.98
CA ASN A 51 1.30 -18.38 -14.52
C ASN A 51 1.53 -18.03 -13.04
N ASP A 52 2.22 -16.91 -12.79
CA ASP A 52 2.50 -16.38 -11.44
C ASP A 52 1.23 -16.05 -10.64
N CYS A 53 0.08 -15.80 -11.30
CA CYS A 53 -1.17 -15.53 -10.61
C CYS A 53 -1.57 -16.69 -9.69
N LEU A 54 -1.41 -17.94 -10.14
CA LEU A 54 -1.78 -19.11 -9.33
C LEU A 54 -0.85 -19.28 -8.14
N LEU A 55 0.44 -18.92 -8.29
CA LEU A 55 1.39 -18.91 -7.18
C LEU A 55 0.93 -17.92 -6.10
N HIS A 56 0.55 -16.69 -6.46
CA HIS A 56 0.09 -15.71 -5.47
C HIS A 56 -1.27 -16.05 -4.85
N VAL A 57 -2.19 -16.67 -5.61
CA VAL A 57 -3.41 -17.23 -5.04
C VAL A 57 -3.07 -18.29 -3.99
N TRP A 58 -2.17 -19.21 -4.32
CA TRP A 58 -1.71 -20.24 -3.39
C TRP A 58 -1.02 -19.64 -2.16
N THR A 59 -0.12 -18.66 -2.34
CA THR A 59 0.58 -18.00 -1.22
C THR A 59 -0.42 -17.35 -0.26
N LEU A 60 -1.36 -16.55 -0.77
CA LEU A 60 -2.41 -15.96 0.08
C LEU A 60 -3.25 -17.03 0.80
N ALA A 61 -3.58 -18.11 0.10
CA ALA A 61 -4.35 -19.20 0.67
C ALA A 61 -3.60 -19.92 1.80
N TRP A 62 -2.30 -20.20 1.58
CA TRP A 62 -1.38 -20.79 2.52
C TRP A 62 -1.23 -19.91 3.76
N ASP A 63 -0.89 -18.64 3.59
CA ASP A 63 -0.68 -17.71 4.70
C ASP A 63 -1.91 -17.64 5.60
N GLN A 64 -3.08 -17.44 5.00
CA GLN A 64 -4.35 -17.37 5.74
C GLN A 64 -4.72 -18.71 6.38
N HIS A 65 -4.36 -19.83 5.77
CA HIS A 65 -4.53 -21.15 6.36
C HIS A 65 -3.62 -21.30 7.59
N ALA A 66 -2.31 -21.12 7.42
CA ALA A 66 -1.33 -21.29 8.49
C ALA A 66 -1.54 -20.31 9.65
N LEU A 67 -1.86 -19.03 9.37
CA LEU A 67 -2.23 -18.06 10.41
C LEU A 67 -3.46 -18.49 11.23
N ALA A 68 -4.33 -19.35 10.69
CA ALA A 68 -5.50 -19.86 11.38
C ALA A 68 -5.28 -21.22 12.06
N THR A 69 -4.39 -22.06 11.53
CA THR A 69 -4.23 -23.46 11.98
C THR A 69 -2.91 -23.72 12.73
N ASP A 70 -1.80 -23.17 12.25
CA ASP A 70 -0.48 -23.26 12.87
C ASP A 70 0.36 -22.00 12.57
N PRO A 71 0.19 -20.92 13.36
CA PRO A 71 0.89 -19.67 13.12
C PRO A 71 2.41 -19.78 13.26
N ALA A 72 2.90 -20.76 14.03
CA ALA A 72 4.33 -20.98 14.22
C ALA A 72 4.98 -21.60 12.97
N GLY A 73 4.22 -22.42 12.24
CA GLY A 73 4.62 -23.06 10.98
C GLY A 73 4.35 -22.22 9.72
N VAL A 74 3.99 -20.94 9.83
CA VAL A 74 3.61 -20.11 8.66
C VAL A 74 4.67 -20.08 7.57
N LEU A 75 5.95 -20.15 7.94
CA LEU A 75 7.05 -20.14 6.97
C LEU A 75 7.27 -21.50 6.28
N ASP A 76 6.76 -22.59 6.85
CA ASP A 76 6.98 -23.97 6.40
C ASP A 76 5.92 -24.39 5.38
N ALA A 77 5.89 -23.68 4.24
CA ALA A 77 4.92 -23.89 3.18
C ALA A 77 4.98 -25.29 2.55
N ASN A 78 3.84 -25.75 2.04
CA ASN A 78 3.69 -27.07 1.41
C ASN A 78 4.29 -27.16 -0.01
N ILE A 79 5.47 -26.58 -0.21
CA ILE A 79 6.25 -26.60 -1.45
C ILE A 79 7.70 -27.03 -1.16
N PHE A 80 8.37 -27.60 -2.18
CA PHE A 80 9.78 -27.97 -2.12
C PHE A 80 10.16 -28.94 -0.98
N TYR A 81 9.32 -29.93 -0.69
CA TYR A 81 9.69 -31.00 0.25
C TYR A 81 11.05 -31.64 -0.11
N PRO A 82 11.95 -31.91 0.85
CA PRO A 82 11.82 -31.80 2.32
C PRO A 82 12.39 -30.51 2.94
N TYR A 83 12.58 -29.43 2.17
CA TYR A 83 13.22 -28.23 2.69
C TYR A 83 12.33 -27.49 3.70
N PRO A 84 12.91 -26.88 4.76
CA PRO A 84 12.16 -26.06 5.72
C PRO A 84 12.06 -24.60 5.24
N ARG A 85 11.11 -23.85 5.83
CA ARG A 85 10.90 -22.40 5.62
C ARG A 85 10.74 -21.99 4.15
N THR A 86 10.14 -22.85 3.36
CA THR A 86 10.07 -22.72 1.91
C THR A 86 9.21 -21.56 1.44
N LEU A 87 8.36 -20.99 2.31
CA LEU A 87 7.66 -19.74 2.02
C LEU A 87 8.64 -18.58 1.77
N LEU A 88 9.82 -18.58 2.42
CA LEU A 88 10.86 -17.57 2.23
C LEU A 88 11.58 -17.68 0.88
N TYR A 89 11.33 -18.74 0.10
CA TYR A 89 11.92 -18.90 -1.22
C TYR A 89 11.14 -18.12 -2.29
N SER A 90 10.00 -17.52 -1.91
CA SER A 90 9.15 -16.68 -2.75
C SER A 90 8.69 -15.44 -1.97
N ASP A 91 7.94 -14.55 -2.62
CA ASP A 91 7.24 -13.47 -1.94
C ASP A 91 6.14 -14.05 -1.04
N HIS A 92 6.28 -13.85 0.27
CA HIS A 92 5.43 -14.50 1.27
C HIS A 92 4.10 -13.79 1.54
N LEU A 93 3.76 -12.67 0.88
CA LEU A 93 2.47 -11.94 0.93
C LEU A 93 1.76 -11.70 2.30
N LEU A 94 2.38 -12.03 3.43
CA LEU A 94 1.82 -11.97 4.78
C LEU A 94 1.15 -10.64 5.12
N GLY A 95 1.69 -9.53 4.63
CA GLY A 95 1.13 -8.19 4.84
C GLY A 95 -0.28 -8.06 4.26
N LEU A 96 -0.50 -8.64 3.07
CA LEU A 96 -1.82 -8.73 2.45
C LEU A 96 -2.67 -9.81 3.12
N ALA A 97 -2.11 -10.99 3.42
CA ALA A 97 -2.86 -12.08 4.03
C ALA A 97 -3.56 -11.65 5.33
N VAL A 98 -2.86 -10.91 6.19
CA VAL A 98 -3.42 -10.33 7.44
C VAL A 98 -4.49 -9.29 7.14
N LEU A 99 -4.25 -8.39 6.18
CA LEU A 99 -5.22 -7.36 5.80
C LEU A 99 -6.54 -7.95 5.27
N LEU A 100 -6.46 -9.11 4.62
CA LEU A 100 -7.57 -9.75 3.90
C LEU A 100 -8.28 -10.84 4.70
N VAL A 101 -7.93 -11.04 5.98
CA VAL A 101 -8.64 -11.97 6.89
C VAL A 101 -10.17 -11.77 6.86
N PRO A 102 -10.73 -10.54 6.85
CA PRO A 102 -12.17 -10.37 6.77
C PRO A 102 -12.80 -11.01 5.51
N LEU A 103 -12.12 -10.93 4.36
CA LEU A 103 -12.61 -11.56 3.13
C LEU A 103 -12.51 -13.09 3.21
N ARG A 104 -11.47 -13.63 3.87
CA ARG A 104 -11.35 -15.07 4.13
C ARG A 104 -12.50 -15.59 4.96
N LEU A 105 -12.90 -14.87 6.01
CA LEU A 105 -14.03 -15.23 6.85
C LEU A 105 -15.37 -15.15 6.11
N ALA A 106 -15.49 -14.25 5.13
CA ALA A 106 -16.73 -14.06 4.37
C ALA A 106 -16.93 -15.08 3.24
N THR A 107 -15.87 -15.56 2.57
CA THR A 107 -16.02 -16.34 1.32
C THR A 107 -15.29 -17.67 1.30
N ALA A 108 -14.24 -17.84 2.13
CA ALA A 108 -13.28 -18.96 2.07
C ALA A 108 -12.65 -19.25 0.68
N ASN A 109 -12.90 -18.41 -0.34
CA ASN A 109 -12.45 -18.61 -1.72
C ASN A 109 -11.18 -17.80 -2.00
N PRO A 110 -10.01 -18.45 -2.13
CA PRO A 110 -8.74 -17.75 -2.32
C PRO A 110 -8.62 -17.04 -3.68
N VAL A 111 -9.25 -17.58 -4.73
CA VAL A 111 -9.29 -16.95 -6.07
C VAL A 111 -10.05 -15.63 -5.99
N LEU A 112 -11.22 -15.64 -5.33
CA LEU A 112 -12.03 -14.44 -5.11
C LEU A 112 -11.26 -13.38 -4.32
N ILE A 113 -10.60 -13.77 -3.22
CA ILE A 113 -9.83 -12.84 -2.39
C ILE A 113 -8.71 -12.18 -3.19
N HIS A 114 -7.92 -12.99 -3.91
CA HIS A 114 -6.86 -12.48 -4.79
C HIS A 114 -7.41 -11.50 -5.83
N ASN A 115 -8.46 -11.90 -6.55
CA ASN A 115 -9.00 -11.09 -7.64
C ASN A 115 -9.64 -9.79 -7.15
N LEU A 116 -10.28 -9.77 -5.98
CA LEU A 116 -10.81 -8.55 -5.39
C LEU A 116 -9.70 -7.54 -5.08
N VAL A 117 -8.54 -8.03 -4.61
CA VAL A 117 -7.38 -7.17 -4.35
C VAL A 117 -6.76 -6.67 -5.64
N THR A 118 -6.56 -7.53 -6.63
CA THR A 118 -6.09 -7.14 -7.97
C THR A 118 -7.01 -6.09 -8.59
N LEU A 119 -8.33 -6.27 -8.45
CA LEU A 119 -9.33 -5.33 -8.92
C LEU A 119 -9.23 -3.98 -8.21
N ALA A 120 -9.08 -3.99 -6.88
CA ALA A 120 -9.04 -2.77 -6.06
C ALA A 120 -7.68 -2.05 -6.09
N ALA A 121 -6.59 -2.75 -6.42
CA ALA A 121 -5.22 -2.25 -6.27
C ALA A 121 -4.96 -0.89 -6.96
N PRO A 122 -5.34 -0.65 -8.23
CA PRO A 122 -5.15 0.65 -8.88
C PRO A 122 -5.78 1.82 -8.12
N ALA A 123 -6.99 1.60 -7.57
CA ALA A 123 -7.69 2.61 -6.79
C ALA A 123 -7.04 2.81 -5.41
N LEU A 124 -6.68 1.72 -4.74
CA LEU A 124 -5.96 1.75 -3.46
C LEU A 124 -4.60 2.43 -3.58
N ASP A 125 -3.92 2.32 -4.73
CA ASP A 125 -2.69 3.03 -5.05
C ASP A 125 -2.92 4.53 -5.25
N ALA A 126 -3.95 4.88 -6.02
CA ALA A 126 -4.26 6.25 -6.39
C ALA A 126 -4.72 7.09 -5.19
N LEU A 127 -5.52 6.53 -4.27
CA LEU A 127 -6.07 7.23 -3.10
C LEU A 127 -5.03 7.88 -2.16
N PRO A 128 -4.05 7.14 -1.60
CA PRO A 128 -3.02 7.72 -0.75
C PRO A 128 -2.10 8.66 -1.54
N LEU A 129 -1.84 8.40 -2.83
CA LEU A 129 -1.05 9.34 -3.63
C LEU A 129 -1.82 10.63 -3.88
N TYR A 130 -3.12 10.57 -4.16
CA TYR A 130 -3.97 11.75 -4.30
C TYR A 130 -3.92 12.59 -3.02
N ALA A 131 -4.06 11.96 -1.85
CA ALA A 131 -3.96 12.63 -0.57
C ALA A 131 -2.57 13.26 -0.35
N LEU A 132 -1.50 12.53 -0.66
CA LEU A 132 -0.12 13.02 -0.57
C LEU A 132 0.09 14.22 -1.51
N ALA A 133 -0.23 14.07 -2.79
CA ALA A 133 -0.05 15.09 -3.81
C ALA A 133 -0.85 16.35 -3.49
N LEU A 134 -2.10 16.22 -3.01
CA LEU A 134 -2.89 17.37 -2.59
C LEU A 134 -2.22 18.14 -1.44
N THR A 135 -1.55 17.43 -0.52
CA THR A 135 -0.83 18.09 0.57
C THR A 135 0.45 18.80 0.09
N LEU A 136 0.99 18.42 -1.07
CA LEU A 136 2.19 19.01 -1.67
C LEU A 136 1.87 20.17 -2.61
N THR A 137 0.84 20.03 -3.44
CA THR A 137 0.48 21.01 -4.48
C THR A 137 -0.57 22.01 -4.02
N GLY A 138 -1.43 21.63 -3.07
CA GLY A 138 -2.64 22.39 -2.72
C GLY A 138 -3.74 22.37 -3.79
N GLU A 139 -3.50 21.74 -4.94
CA GLU A 139 -4.35 21.79 -6.13
C GLU A 139 -4.99 20.43 -6.43
N PRO A 140 -6.33 20.30 -6.33
CA PRO A 140 -7.04 19.03 -6.54
C PRO A 140 -6.81 18.41 -7.92
N GLY A 141 -6.73 19.22 -8.99
CA GLY A 141 -6.53 18.73 -10.34
C GLY A 141 -5.14 18.10 -10.55
N ALA A 142 -4.09 18.76 -10.04
CA ALA A 142 -2.73 18.23 -10.08
C ALA A 142 -2.59 16.95 -9.25
N ALA A 143 -3.23 16.90 -8.08
CA ALA A 143 -3.26 15.71 -7.24
C ALA A 143 -3.98 14.54 -7.93
N LEU A 144 -5.11 14.82 -8.59
CA LEU A 144 -5.87 13.83 -9.35
C LEU A 144 -5.04 13.24 -10.49
N LEU A 145 -4.40 14.11 -11.29
CA LEU A 145 -3.56 13.67 -12.40
C LEU A 145 -2.39 12.82 -11.94
N GLY A 146 -1.67 13.23 -10.88
CA GLY A 146 -0.58 12.45 -10.31
C GLY A 146 -1.03 11.07 -9.81
N ALA A 147 -2.19 11.02 -9.13
CA ALA A 147 -2.79 9.78 -8.67
C ALA A 147 -3.21 8.85 -9.82
N LEU A 148 -3.75 9.39 -10.91
CA LEU A 148 -4.08 8.63 -12.11
C LEU A 148 -2.83 8.03 -12.76
N LEU A 149 -1.80 8.85 -12.96
CA LEU A 149 -0.54 8.41 -13.57
C LEU A 149 0.16 7.33 -12.75
N TYR A 150 0.04 7.38 -11.43
CA TYR A 150 0.53 6.32 -10.55
C TYR A 150 -0.40 5.11 -10.60
N GLY A 151 -1.59 5.16 -10.00
CA GLY A 151 -2.41 3.97 -9.77
C GLY A 151 -2.85 3.27 -11.06
N PHE A 152 -2.93 3.99 -12.18
CA PHE A 152 -3.43 3.48 -13.46
C PHE A 152 -2.37 3.45 -14.56
N ALA A 153 -1.08 3.46 -14.20
CA ALA A 153 0.00 3.29 -15.17
C ALA A 153 -0.20 2.02 -16.01
N PRO A 154 0.01 2.05 -17.34
CA PRO A 154 -0.18 0.88 -18.21
C PRO A 154 0.57 -0.37 -17.75
N LEU A 155 1.77 -0.22 -17.17
CA LEU A 155 2.60 -1.31 -16.66
C LEU A 155 1.86 -2.19 -15.64
N ARG A 156 1.03 -1.59 -14.77
CA ARG A 156 0.24 -2.32 -13.77
C ARG A 156 -0.79 -3.26 -14.41
N PHE A 157 -1.22 -2.94 -15.63
CA PHE A 157 -2.19 -3.72 -16.39
C PHE A 157 -1.54 -4.67 -17.39
N THR A 158 -0.22 -4.63 -17.60
CA THR A 158 0.42 -5.48 -18.62
C THR A 158 1.46 -6.41 -18.01
N ALA A 159 2.28 -5.93 -17.08
CA ALA A 159 3.33 -6.70 -16.44
C ALA A 159 2.92 -7.19 -15.04
N ASP A 160 2.32 -6.31 -14.23
CA ASP A 160 2.15 -6.61 -12.80
C ASP A 160 0.85 -7.33 -12.46
N ARG A 161 -0.04 -7.59 -13.43
CA ARG A 161 -1.39 -8.16 -13.20
C ARG A 161 -1.39 -9.46 -12.39
N CYS A 162 -0.34 -10.26 -12.54
CA CYS A 162 -0.16 -11.50 -11.81
C CYS A 162 0.76 -11.39 -10.60
N GLN A 163 1.29 -10.21 -10.29
CA GLN A 163 2.25 -9.96 -9.20
C GLN A 163 1.65 -8.97 -8.20
N ILE A 164 0.73 -9.46 -7.36
CA ILE A 164 -0.03 -8.63 -6.42
C ILE A 164 0.83 -7.91 -5.38
N GLN A 165 2.02 -8.42 -5.07
CA GLN A 165 3.03 -7.74 -4.26
C GLN A 165 3.50 -6.42 -4.89
N MET A 166 3.54 -6.34 -6.23
CA MET A 166 3.91 -5.13 -6.97
C MET A 166 2.71 -4.21 -7.19
N LEU A 167 1.53 -4.80 -7.44
CA LEU A 167 0.28 -4.03 -7.53
C LEU A 167 -0.10 -3.37 -6.21
N ALA A 168 0.26 -3.98 -5.08
CA ALA A 168 0.03 -3.44 -3.75
C ALA A 168 1.05 -2.33 -3.39
N ALA A 169 1.16 -1.30 -4.22
CA ALA A 169 2.13 -0.23 -4.07
C ALA A 169 1.60 0.94 -3.21
N TRP A 170 0.36 0.87 -2.71
CA TRP A 170 -0.29 1.93 -1.93
C TRP A 170 0.40 2.23 -0.61
N TRP A 171 1.18 1.28 -0.09
CA TRP A 171 1.95 1.48 1.13
C TRP A 171 2.98 2.61 0.99
N LEU A 172 3.57 2.81 -0.20
CA LEU A 172 4.59 3.83 -0.44
C LEU A 172 4.05 5.27 -0.29
N PRO A 173 3.05 5.72 -1.06
CA PRO A 173 2.50 7.06 -0.87
C PRO A 173 1.90 7.25 0.51
N LEU A 174 1.33 6.19 1.12
CA LEU A 174 0.81 6.25 2.48
C LEU A 174 1.93 6.46 3.51
N LEU A 175 3.07 5.78 3.34
CA LEU A 175 4.27 5.95 4.16
C LEU A 175 4.75 7.42 4.11
N PHE A 176 4.88 7.99 2.90
CA PHE A 176 5.32 9.37 2.75
C PHE A 176 4.32 10.39 3.32
N LEU A 177 3.02 10.14 3.15
CA LEU A 177 1.97 10.99 3.73
C LEU A 177 2.05 10.99 5.26
N LEU A 178 2.17 9.83 5.89
CA LEU A 178 2.26 9.70 7.35
C LEU A 178 3.58 10.26 7.89
N ALA A 179 4.70 9.96 7.25
CA ALA A 179 6.00 10.51 7.63
C ALA A 179 6.00 12.04 7.56
N ARG A 180 5.41 12.63 6.51
CA ARG A 180 5.28 14.08 6.39
C ARG A 180 4.42 14.68 7.50
N ARG A 181 3.30 14.05 7.84
CA ARG A 181 2.43 14.52 8.96
C ARG A 181 3.14 14.43 10.29
N ALA A 182 3.88 13.34 10.53
CA ALA A 182 4.67 13.15 11.74
C ALA A 182 5.69 14.27 11.92
N ILE A 183 6.41 14.63 10.85
CA ILE A 183 7.43 15.69 10.87
C ILE A 183 6.79 17.09 10.99
N ALA A 184 5.77 17.38 10.17
CA ALA A 184 5.18 18.71 10.10
C ALA A 184 4.37 19.10 11.35
N HIS A 185 3.86 18.11 12.10
CA HIS A 185 3.01 18.33 13.26
C HIS A 185 3.58 17.76 14.57
N ASP A 186 4.80 17.23 14.54
CA ASP A 186 5.48 16.59 15.68
C ASP A 186 4.61 15.51 16.36
N ARG A 187 4.01 14.64 15.53
CA ARG A 187 3.04 13.62 15.97
C ARG A 187 3.66 12.23 15.98
N VAL A 188 3.96 11.72 17.17
CA VAL A 188 4.46 10.34 17.39
C VAL A 188 3.51 9.30 16.79
N ARG A 189 2.19 9.51 16.93
CA ARG A 189 1.18 8.61 16.34
C ARG A 189 1.39 8.41 14.84
N ASP A 190 1.60 9.49 14.09
CA ASP A 190 1.77 9.41 12.64
C ASP A 190 3.10 8.71 12.28
N GLY A 191 4.13 8.88 13.11
CA GLY A 191 5.40 8.16 12.99
C GLY A 191 5.26 6.66 13.25
N LEU A 192 4.49 6.26 14.27
CA LEU A 192 4.19 4.86 14.55
C LEU A 192 3.37 4.22 13.42
N LEU A 193 2.36 4.92 12.92
CA LEU A 193 1.57 4.45 11.76
C LEU A 193 2.45 4.31 10.51
N ALA A 194 3.38 5.24 10.27
CA ALA A 194 4.35 5.12 9.18
C ALA A 194 5.22 3.86 9.34
N GLY A 195 5.67 3.56 10.56
CA GLY A 195 6.41 2.32 10.86
C GLY A 195 5.60 1.05 10.60
N ILE A 196 4.32 1.04 10.98
CA ILE A 196 3.40 -0.09 10.70
C ILE A 196 3.22 -0.26 9.19
N VAL A 197 2.99 0.82 8.45
CA VAL A 197 2.84 0.79 6.99
C VAL A 197 4.11 0.25 6.31
N LEU A 198 5.30 0.65 6.78
CA LEU A 198 6.55 0.12 6.28
C LEU A 198 6.72 -1.38 6.57
N ALA A 199 6.32 -1.83 7.76
CA ALA A 199 6.34 -3.26 8.10
C ALA A 199 5.37 -4.06 7.22
N LEU A 200 4.16 -3.55 6.97
CA LEU A 200 3.18 -4.17 6.08
C LEU A 200 3.66 -4.22 4.63
N GLN A 201 4.35 -3.18 4.14
CA GLN A 201 5.02 -3.20 2.84
C GLN A 201 6.09 -4.31 2.79
N GLY A 202 6.90 -4.43 3.84
CA GLY A 202 7.88 -5.51 4.03
C GLY A 202 7.27 -6.90 3.96
N LEU A 203 6.16 -7.08 4.66
CA LEU A 203 5.43 -8.34 4.71
C LEU A 203 4.66 -8.63 3.41
N THR A 204 4.33 -7.61 2.62
CA THR A 204 3.64 -7.74 1.33
C THR A 204 4.60 -8.11 0.20
N GLY A 205 5.78 -7.50 0.15
CA GLY A 205 6.74 -7.75 -0.92
C GLY A 205 8.09 -7.10 -0.67
N ILE A 206 9.16 -7.86 -0.91
CA ILE A 206 10.51 -7.41 -0.56
C ILE A 206 11.04 -6.31 -1.49
N TYR A 207 10.65 -6.34 -2.77
CA TYR A 207 11.19 -5.43 -3.79
C TYR A 207 10.90 -3.96 -3.49
N LEU A 208 9.63 -3.58 -3.31
CA LEU A 208 9.25 -2.20 -2.99
C LEU A 208 9.79 -1.76 -1.62
N THR A 209 9.95 -2.70 -0.69
CA THR A 209 10.55 -2.45 0.63
C THR A 209 12.03 -2.08 0.52
N ALA A 210 12.78 -2.76 -0.34
CA ALA A 210 14.18 -2.44 -0.60
C ALA A 210 14.34 -1.00 -1.10
N PHE A 211 13.46 -0.55 -2.00
CA PHE A 211 13.41 0.84 -2.45
C PHE A 211 13.00 1.83 -1.34
N ALA A 212 12.02 1.47 -0.49
CA ALA A 212 11.55 2.33 0.59
C ALA A 212 12.58 2.52 1.72
N ARG A 213 13.36 1.48 2.05
CA ARG A 213 14.30 1.48 3.18
C ARG A 213 15.39 2.55 3.07
N GLY A 214 15.83 2.87 1.85
CA GLY A 214 16.83 3.92 1.62
C GLY A 214 16.37 5.32 2.02
N LEU A 215 15.04 5.52 2.13
CA LEU A 215 14.43 6.84 2.31
C LEU A 215 14.03 7.15 3.75
N VAL A 216 13.96 6.15 4.62
CA VAL A 216 13.77 6.36 6.07
C VAL A 216 15.10 6.82 6.66
N GLY A 217 15.31 8.14 6.63
CA GLY A 217 16.51 8.76 7.15
C GLY A 217 16.76 8.34 8.60
N ARG A 218 18.01 7.92 8.89
CA ARG A 218 18.46 7.76 10.27
C ARG A 218 18.14 9.05 11.03
N PRO A 219 17.52 8.97 12.23
CA PRO A 219 17.32 10.17 13.04
C PRO A 219 18.70 10.80 13.25
N ARG A 220 18.92 11.96 12.63
CA ARG A 220 20.05 12.80 12.98
C ARG A 220 19.76 13.21 14.42
N ALA A 221 20.52 12.65 15.36
CA ALA A 221 20.59 13.12 16.74
C ALA A 221 21.20 14.53 16.73
N GLY A 222 20.44 15.49 16.25
CA GLY A 222 20.77 16.91 16.24
C GLY A 222 20.46 17.45 17.62
N ARG A 223 21.43 17.32 18.52
CA ARG A 223 21.49 18.07 19.77
C ARG A 223 21.31 19.55 19.41
N ALA A 224 20.13 20.10 19.69
CA ALA A 224 19.88 21.53 19.55
C ALA A 224 20.88 22.27 20.46
N ARG A 225 21.98 22.74 19.89
CA ARG A 225 22.84 23.73 20.54
C ARG A 225 21.99 24.99 20.61
N ARG A 226 21.35 25.20 21.75
CA ARG A 226 20.87 26.52 22.15
C ARG A 226 22.09 27.44 22.14
N THR A 227 22.17 28.32 21.16
CA THR A 227 23.08 29.46 21.18
C THR A 227 22.73 30.30 22.40
N PRO A 228 23.69 30.57 23.32
CA PRO A 228 23.44 31.51 24.40
C PRO A 228 23.17 32.89 23.79
N SER A 229 22.09 33.55 24.20
CA SER A 229 21.87 34.94 23.83
C SER A 229 23.01 35.81 24.39
N PRO A 230 23.49 36.81 23.64
CA PRO A 230 24.47 37.75 24.16
C PRO A 230 23.78 38.60 25.23
N ARG A 231 24.04 38.31 26.51
CA ARG A 231 23.72 39.26 27.59
C ARG A 231 24.53 40.52 27.34
N SER A 232 23.81 41.62 27.15
CA SER A 232 24.32 42.98 27.19
C SER A 232 25.20 43.19 28.42
N ARG A 233 26.51 43.36 28.21
CA ARG A 233 27.35 44.04 29.19
C ARG A 233 27.05 45.52 29.08
N ALA A 234 26.24 46.00 30.02
CA ALA A 234 26.14 47.42 30.30
C ALA A 234 27.51 47.93 30.77
N ILE A 235 27.92 49.04 30.17
CA ILE A 235 29.09 49.85 30.51
C ILE A 235 28.88 50.39 31.94
N ARG A 236 29.85 50.13 32.82
CA ARG A 236 30.28 51.03 33.90
C ARG A 236 31.77 50.87 34.09
#